data_AF-A0AA42N7F7-F1
#
_entry.id   AF-A0AA42N7F7-F1
#
_cell.length_a   1.000
_cell.length_b   1.000
_cell.length_c   1.000
_cell.angle_alpha   90.00
_cell.angle_beta   90.00
_cell.angle_gamma   90.00
#
_symmetry.space_group_name_H-M   'P 1'
#
loop_
_entity.id
_entity.type
_entity.pdbx_description
1 polymer ?
#
loop_
_entity_poly.entity_id
_entity_poly.type
_entity_poly.pdbx_seq_one_letter_code
_entity_poly.pdbx_strand_id
1 'polypeptide(L)'
;MRDQYAGDVSDVIKFAFLRALAGKDRTLGIAWYYAPSHDGRSDGRHLEWRDEAAWRTLDEELHTGLATLPERSVAALEQAMIWPEGALFHREPVPSRVERHAWGVRKRSALDAADILFLDPDNGIGGETEKHATFSEVRLLRRPGRAIVFITFPGRSMTHDALLKQLHERLSIETGTDNIATLRTNVSVPRAAGSSSYVQRQRWFTVIDPDAELMARAHAFATALASVPRVRAKLECLT
;
A
#
# COMPACT_ATOMS: atom_id res chain seq x y z
N MET A 1 -3.94 -1.19 9.19
CA MET A 1 -3.15 0.02 9.53
C MET A 1 -3.40 0.44 10.97
N ARG A 2 -2.35 0.88 11.70
CA ARG A 2 -2.43 1.40 13.08
C ARG A 2 -1.56 2.65 13.20
N ASP A 3 -1.87 3.54 14.15
CA ASP A 3 -1.15 4.80 14.33
C ASP A 3 0.35 4.62 14.58
N GLN A 4 0.72 3.64 15.41
CA GLN A 4 2.12 3.30 15.74
C GLN A 4 3.02 2.98 14.53
N TYR A 5 2.43 2.66 13.37
CA TYR A 5 3.14 2.33 12.13
C TYR A 5 3.31 3.53 11.19
N ALA A 6 2.57 4.62 11.42
CA ALA A 6 2.56 5.79 10.55
C ALA A 6 3.97 6.37 10.33
N GLY A 7 4.33 6.63 9.07
CA GLY A 7 5.56 7.29 8.65
C GLY A 7 6.82 6.41 8.68
N ASP A 8 6.68 5.09 8.79
CA ASP A 8 7.81 4.16 8.62
C ASP A 8 8.23 4.02 7.14
N VAL A 9 9.30 3.27 6.88
CA VAL A 9 9.76 3.00 5.50
C VAL A 9 8.71 2.32 4.60
N SER A 10 7.75 1.59 5.19
CA SER A 10 6.67 0.98 4.43
C SER A 10 5.75 2.05 3.85
N ASP A 11 5.44 3.09 4.64
CA ASP A 11 4.65 4.25 4.21
C ASP A 11 5.38 5.09 3.16
N VAL A 12 6.71 5.24 3.25
CA VAL A 12 7.51 5.92 2.21
C VAL A 12 7.30 5.24 0.85
N ILE A 13 7.47 3.92 0.77
CA ILE A 13 7.31 3.21 -0.51
C ILE A 13 5.86 3.23 -0.97
N LYS A 14 4.93 2.96 -0.04
CA LYS A 14 3.49 2.91 -0.30
C LYS A 14 3.02 4.23 -0.90
N PHE A 15 3.32 5.35 -0.25
CA PHE A 15 2.83 6.64 -0.68
C PHE A 15 3.58 7.16 -1.92
N ALA A 16 4.88 6.89 -2.06
CA ALA A 16 5.61 7.22 -3.28
C ALA A 16 5.04 6.47 -4.49
N PHE A 17 4.69 5.19 -4.32
CA PHE A 17 4.05 4.40 -5.37
C PHE A 17 2.66 4.96 -5.72
N LEU A 18 1.84 5.27 -4.72
CA LEU A 18 0.50 5.82 -4.95
C LEU A 18 0.55 7.21 -5.61
N ARG A 19 1.48 8.08 -5.21
CA ARG A 19 1.73 9.38 -5.86
C ARG A 19 2.19 9.20 -7.29
N ALA A 20 3.10 8.26 -7.55
CA ALA A 20 3.57 7.95 -8.90
C ALA A 20 2.44 7.43 -9.80
N LEU A 21 1.57 6.56 -9.29
CA LEU A 21 0.41 6.07 -10.04
C LEU A 21 -0.61 7.19 -10.31
N ALA A 22 -0.92 7.99 -9.28
CA ALA A 22 -1.92 9.03 -9.37
C ALA A 22 -1.50 10.18 -10.30
N GLY A 23 -0.22 10.55 -10.28
CA GLY A 23 0.27 11.69 -11.02
C GLY A 23 -0.51 12.97 -10.65
N LYS A 24 -0.84 13.76 -11.66
CA LYS A 24 -1.65 14.99 -11.51
C LYS A 24 -3.09 14.83 -12.03
N ASP A 25 -3.43 13.65 -12.52
CA ASP A 25 -4.58 13.41 -13.40
C ASP A 25 -5.44 12.20 -12.97
N ARG A 26 -5.16 11.62 -11.79
CA ARG A 26 -6.00 10.58 -11.19
C ARG A 26 -6.26 10.92 -9.74
N THR A 27 -7.52 10.84 -9.33
CA THR A 27 -7.91 11.03 -7.93
C THR A 27 -7.64 9.75 -7.13
N LEU A 28 -6.93 9.91 -6.01
CA LEU A 28 -6.59 8.81 -5.10
C LEU A 28 -7.62 8.71 -3.96
N GLY A 29 -8.12 7.50 -3.70
CA GLY A 29 -8.93 7.17 -2.53
C GLY A 29 -8.20 6.17 -1.66
N ILE A 30 -8.09 6.44 -0.36
CA ILE A 30 -7.36 5.58 0.58
C ILE A 30 -8.32 5.03 1.63
N ALA A 31 -8.47 3.70 1.61
CA ALA A 31 -9.18 2.96 2.63
C ALA A 31 -8.20 2.41 3.65
N TRP A 32 -8.11 3.09 4.79
CA TRP A 32 -7.39 2.58 5.94
C TRP A 32 -8.19 1.44 6.57
N TYR A 33 -7.62 0.24 6.61
CA TYR A 33 -8.15 -0.84 7.45
C TYR A 33 -7.70 -0.54 8.87
N TYR A 34 -8.28 0.51 9.44
CA TYR A 34 -7.82 1.15 10.65
C TYR A 34 -8.18 0.31 11.87
N ALA A 35 -7.16 -0.02 12.67
CA ALA A 35 -7.29 -0.64 13.96
C ALA A 35 -6.76 0.33 15.03
N PRO A 36 -7.63 0.94 15.85
CA PRO A 36 -7.25 2.03 16.76
C PRO A 36 -6.44 1.56 17.97
N SER A 37 -6.44 0.27 18.28
CA SER A 37 -5.70 -0.28 19.41
C SER A 37 -4.19 -0.34 19.13
N HIS A 38 -3.38 -0.14 20.16
CA HIS A 38 -1.95 -0.48 20.09
C HIS A 38 -1.80 -2.01 20.19
N ASP A 39 -0.94 -2.63 19.38
CA ASP A 39 -0.78 -4.09 19.38
C ASP A 39 0.36 -4.61 20.30
N GLY A 40 1.03 -3.68 20.98
CA GLY A 40 2.10 -3.93 21.95
C GLY A 40 3.47 -4.23 21.30
N ARG A 41 3.56 -4.21 19.97
CA ARG A 41 4.81 -4.49 19.26
C ARG A 41 5.71 -3.27 19.20
N SER A 42 7.01 -3.54 19.08
CA SER A 42 8.04 -2.51 18.85
C SER A 42 8.35 -2.28 17.36
N ASP A 43 7.71 -3.02 16.46
CA ASP A 43 7.81 -2.84 15.00
C ASP A 43 7.34 -1.44 14.56
N GLY A 44 7.67 -1.05 13.33
CA GLY A 44 7.26 0.24 12.76
C GLY A 44 8.18 1.40 13.05
N ARG A 45 9.38 1.18 13.61
CA ARG A 45 10.34 2.25 13.94
C ARG A 45 11.42 2.45 12.89
N HIS A 46 11.18 1.97 11.68
CA HIS A 46 12.15 2.04 10.59
C HIS A 46 12.13 3.44 9.94
N LEU A 47 12.87 4.36 10.56
CA LEU A 47 13.01 5.76 10.14
C LEU A 47 14.36 6.03 9.45
N GLU A 48 15.16 4.99 9.18
CA GLU A 48 16.48 5.09 8.56
C GLU A 48 16.42 5.69 7.14
N TRP A 49 15.24 5.68 6.52
CA TRP A 49 14.98 6.35 5.25
C TRP A 49 15.26 7.86 5.31
N ARG A 50 15.17 8.49 6.50
CA ARG A 50 15.42 9.92 6.69
C ARG A 50 16.88 10.31 6.46
N ASP A 51 17.79 9.38 6.72
CA ASP A 51 19.23 9.60 6.68
C ASP A 51 19.85 9.18 5.33
N GLU A 52 19.07 8.53 4.46
CA GLU A 52 19.51 8.04 3.15
C GLU A 52 18.95 8.94 2.03
N ALA A 53 19.84 9.74 1.43
CA ALA A 53 19.49 10.76 0.44
C ALA A 53 18.74 10.21 -0.78
N ALA A 54 18.97 8.95 -1.15
CA ALA A 54 18.26 8.33 -2.27
C ALA A 54 16.74 8.25 -2.07
N TRP A 55 16.24 8.16 -0.83
CA TRP A 55 14.79 8.21 -0.56
C TRP A 55 14.20 9.59 -0.85
N ARG A 56 14.96 10.65 -0.62
CA ARG A 56 14.55 12.02 -0.95
C ARG A 56 14.55 12.25 -2.45
N THR A 57 15.52 11.69 -3.17
CA THR A 57 15.56 11.73 -4.63
C THR A 57 14.38 11.00 -5.26
N LEU A 58 13.86 9.95 -4.61
CA LEU A 58 12.68 9.22 -5.07
C LEU A 58 11.42 10.09 -5.05
N ASP A 59 11.18 10.82 -3.95
CA ASP A 59 10.07 11.77 -3.80
C ASP A 59 10.36 12.76 -2.66
N GLU A 60 10.81 13.97 -3.01
CA GLU A 60 11.25 14.98 -2.04
C GLU A 60 10.11 15.54 -1.19
N GLU A 61 8.95 15.77 -1.81
CA GLU A 61 7.76 16.29 -1.14
C GLU A 61 7.25 15.28 -0.11
N LEU A 62 7.13 14.01 -0.50
CA LEU A 62 6.75 12.94 0.42
C LEU A 62 7.75 12.78 1.55
N HIS A 63 9.05 12.75 1.22
CA HIS A 63 10.11 12.61 2.22
C HIS A 63 10.01 13.73 3.27
N THR A 64 9.87 14.97 2.83
CA THR A 64 9.77 16.13 3.71
C THR A 64 8.49 16.10 4.55
N GLY A 65 7.35 15.80 3.94
CA GLY A 65 6.07 15.72 4.66
C GLY A 65 6.05 14.61 5.71
N LEU A 66 6.56 13.42 5.41
CA LEU A 66 6.67 12.33 6.39
C LEU A 66 7.68 12.62 7.52
N ALA A 67 8.75 13.37 7.21
CA ALA A 67 9.76 13.72 8.21
C ALA A 67 9.25 14.75 9.22
N THR A 68 8.28 15.58 8.80
CA THR A 68 7.73 16.72 9.55
C THR A 68 6.34 16.45 10.15
N LEU A 69 5.86 15.20 10.12
CA LEU A 69 4.62 14.82 10.78
C LEU A 69 4.62 15.23 12.26
N PRO A 70 3.56 15.90 12.75
CA PRO A 70 3.48 16.35 14.13
C PRO A 70 3.44 15.17 15.11
N GLU A 71 2.83 14.07 14.68
CA GLU A 71 2.75 12.81 15.41
C GLU A 71 2.66 11.63 14.43
N ARG A 72 2.95 10.44 14.94
CA ARG A 72 2.80 9.20 14.19
C ARG A 72 1.37 8.71 14.35
N SER A 73 0.46 9.25 13.55
CA SER A 73 -0.94 8.83 13.48
C SER A 73 -1.44 8.84 12.06
N VAL A 74 -2.44 7.99 11.76
CA VAL A 74 -3.11 7.99 10.46
C VAL A 74 -3.83 9.33 10.23
N ALA A 75 -4.37 9.94 11.29
CA ALA A 75 -4.97 11.28 11.21
C ALA A 75 -3.94 12.34 10.77
N ALA A 76 -2.71 12.31 11.30
CA ALA A 76 -1.64 13.19 10.85
C ALA A 76 -1.24 12.91 9.39
N LEU A 77 -1.26 11.66 8.94
CA LEU A 77 -1.03 11.31 7.54
C LEU A 77 -2.10 11.91 6.62
N GLU A 78 -3.38 11.82 6.96
CA GLU A 78 -4.49 12.39 6.17
C GLU A 78 -4.38 13.91 6.00
N GLN A 79 -3.84 14.60 7.00
CA GLN A 79 -3.66 16.06 7.00
C GLN A 79 -2.33 16.52 6.38
N ALA A 80 -1.41 15.61 6.11
CA ALA A 80 -0.12 15.95 5.56
C ALA A 80 -0.26 16.40 4.09
N MET A 81 0.50 17.44 3.72
CA MET A 81 0.61 17.94 2.34
C MET A 81 1.52 17.03 1.50
N ILE A 82 1.20 15.74 1.47
CA ILE A 82 1.89 14.69 0.71
C ILE A 82 0.97 14.01 -0.30
N TRP A 83 -0.30 14.37 -0.35
CA TRP A 83 -1.26 13.68 -1.20
C TRP A 83 -1.51 14.45 -2.49
N PRO A 84 -1.74 13.76 -3.62
CA PRO A 84 -2.27 14.40 -4.81
C PRO A 84 -3.55 15.18 -4.50
N GLU A 85 -3.79 16.24 -5.25
CA GLU A 85 -4.97 17.07 -5.07
C GLU A 85 -6.26 16.24 -5.16
N GLY A 86 -7.20 16.50 -4.24
CA GLY A 86 -8.48 15.80 -4.20
C GLY A 86 -8.43 14.40 -3.59
N ALA A 87 -7.34 14.00 -2.92
CA ALA A 87 -7.29 12.71 -2.24
C ALA A 87 -8.43 12.53 -1.21
N LEU A 88 -9.02 11.33 -1.21
CA LEU A 88 -10.14 10.94 -0.36
C LEU A 88 -9.70 9.89 0.66
N PHE A 89 -10.29 9.91 1.85
CA PHE A 89 -9.92 9.00 2.93
C PHE A 89 -11.13 8.33 3.57
N HIS A 90 -10.96 7.06 3.92
CA HIS A 90 -11.89 6.32 4.77
C HIS A 90 -11.11 5.69 5.93
N ARG A 91 -11.33 6.20 7.14
CA ARG A 91 -10.66 5.77 8.38
C ARG A 91 -11.61 5.23 9.45
N GLU A 92 -12.87 4.92 9.10
CA GLU A 92 -13.74 4.25 10.06
C GLU A 92 -13.06 2.94 10.52
N PRO A 93 -12.95 2.68 11.84
CA PRO A 93 -12.36 1.47 12.36
C PRO A 93 -12.96 0.23 11.72
N VAL A 94 -12.12 -0.76 11.44
CA VAL A 94 -12.58 -2.05 10.97
C VAL A 94 -13.54 -2.65 12.00
N PRO A 95 -14.80 -2.93 11.63
CA PRO A 95 -15.79 -3.40 12.58
C PRO A 95 -15.72 -4.92 12.77
N SER A 96 -16.62 -5.42 13.60
CA SER A 96 -16.92 -6.84 13.69
C SER A 96 -17.40 -7.42 12.35
N ARG A 97 -17.41 -8.75 12.23
CA ARG A 97 -17.85 -9.45 11.02
C ARG A 97 -19.28 -9.11 10.60
N VAL A 98 -20.18 -8.91 11.57
CA VAL A 98 -21.61 -8.66 11.31
C VAL A 98 -21.81 -7.33 10.57
N GLU A 99 -21.05 -6.30 10.94
CA GLU A 99 -21.18 -4.95 10.39
C GLU A 99 -20.28 -4.71 9.17
N ARG A 100 -19.48 -5.73 8.80
CA ARG A 100 -18.44 -5.62 7.78
C ARG A 100 -18.99 -5.21 6.42
N HIS A 101 -20.15 -5.72 6.04
CA HIS A 101 -20.80 -5.37 4.78
C HIS A 101 -21.22 -3.89 4.76
N ALA A 102 -21.91 -3.42 5.81
CA ALA A 102 -22.35 -2.02 5.91
C ALA A 102 -21.16 -1.05 5.92
N TRP A 103 -20.07 -1.42 6.61
CA TRP A 103 -18.80 -0.69 6.56
C TRP A 103 -18.20 -0.64 5.15
N GLY A 104 -18.24 -1.76 4.42
CA GLY A 104 -17.85 -1.81 3.02
C GLY A 104 -18.65 -0.85 2.13
N VAL A 105 -19.96 -0.74 2.35
CA VAL A 105 -20.83 0.19 1.62
C VAL A 105 -20.50 1.66 1.93
N ARG A 106 -20.26 2.00 3.21
CA ARG A 106 -19.84 3.36 3.59
C ARG A 106 -18.48 3.72 3.02
N LYS A 107 -17.50 2.82 3.10
CA LYS A 107 -16.19 2.94 2.46
C LYS A 107 -16.31 3.20 0.95
N ARG A 108 -17.15 2.43 0.25
CA ARG A 108 -17.41 2.64 -1.18
C ARG A 108 -17.97 4.04 -1.43
N SER A 109 -18.95 4.47 -0.65
CA SER A 109 -19.57 5.78 -0.80
C SER A 109 -18.58 6.93 -0.56
N ALA A 110 -17.73 6.83 0.46
CA ALA A 110 -16.74 7.86 0.80
C ALA A 110 -15.66 8.01 -0.28
N LEU A 111 -15.34 6.93 -0.99
CA LEU A 111 -14.26 6.87 -1.98
C LEU A 111 -14.78 6.79 -3.42
N ASP A 112 -16.06 7.09 -3.66
CA ASP A 112 -16.66 6.84 -4.98
C ASP A 112 -16.13 7.75 -6.08
N ALA A 113 -15.57 8.92 -5.78
CA ALA A 113 -14.97 9.76 -6.82
C ALA A 113 -13.54 9.37 -7.20
N ALA A 114 -12.91 8.43 -6.49
CA ALA A 114 -11.52 8.04 -6.78
C ALA A 114 -11.38 7.18 -8.04
N ASP A 115 -10.36 7.48 -8.85
CA ASP A 115 -9.92 6.66 -9.99
C ASP A 115 -9.03 5.50 -9.53
N ILE A 116 -8.25 5.73 -8.47
CA ILE A 116 -7.38 4.73 -7.85
C ILE A 116 -7.82 4.56 -6.41
N LEU A 117 -8.23 3.35 -6.02
CA LEU A 117 -8.61 3.05 -4.65
C LEU A 117 -7.57 2.14 -4.01
N PHE A 118 -6.84 2.69 -3.05
CA PHE A 118 -5.85 1.95 -2.26
C PHE A 118 -6.47 1.34 -1.00
N LEU A 119 -6.24 0.06 -0.78
CA LEU A 119 -6.59 -0.68 0.42
C LEU A 119 -5.34 -0.89 1.27
N ASP A 120 -5.39 -0.48 2.54
CA ASP A 120 -4.26 -0.62 3.48
C ASP A 120 -4.48 -1.65 4.62
N PRO A 121 -4.73 -2.94 4.31
CA PRO A 121 -4.80 -3.99 5.31
C PRO A 121 -3.40 -4.37 5.83
N ASP A 122 -3.34 -4.85 7.07
CA ASP A 122 -2.09 -5.29 7.70
C ASP A 122 -1.49 -6.53 7.01
N ASN A 123 -2.32 -7.40 6.41
CA ASN A 123 -1.89 -8.70 5.88
C ASN A 123 -2.28 -8.93 4.41
N GLY A 124 -2.80 -7.92 3.70
CA GLY A 124 -3.32 -8.09 2.33
C GLY A 124 -4.74 -8.63 2.28
N ILE A 125 -5.05 -9.42 1.24
CA ILE A 125 -6.37 -10.02 1.05
C ILE A 125 -6.45 -11.37 1.77
N GLY A 126 -7.57 -11.62 2.46
CA GLY A 126 -7.80 -12.87 3.19
C GLY A 126 -9.23 -13.00 3.70
N GLY A 127 -9.39 -13.74 4.80
CA GLY A 127 -10.68 -13.89 5.48
C GLY A 127 -11.16 -12.59 6.13
N GLU A 128 -12.42 -12.58 6.57
CA GLU A 128 -13.07 -11.44 7.25
C GLU A 128 -12.50 -11.23 8.66
N THR A 129 -11.26 -10.74 8.74
CA THR A 129 -10.61 -10.33 9.98
C THR A 129 -10.21 -8.86 9.93
N GLU A 130 -9.85 -8.30 11.08
CA GLU A 130 -9.43 -6.90 11.18
C GLU A 130 -8.18 -6.56 10.33
N LYS A 131 -7.40 -7.58 9.97
CA LYS A 131 -6.09 -7.44 9.32
C LYS A 131 -6.13 -7.59 7.81
N HIS A 132 -7.27 -7.95 7.24
CA HIS A 132 -7.36 -8.25 5.81
C HIS A 132 -8.43 -7.41 5.12
N ALA A 133 -8.19 -7.13 3.84
CA ALA A 133 -9.23 -6.89 2.87
C ALA A 133 -9.83 -8.22 2.43
N THR A 134 -11.08 -8.22 1.95
CA THR A 134 -11.72 -9.43 1.42
C THR A 134 -11.92 -9.33 -0.07
N PHE A 135 -12.02 -10.47 -0.76
CA PHE A 135 -12.39 -10.49 -2.17
C PHE A 135 -13.78 -9.88 -2.43
N SER A 136 -14.72 -10.05 -1.49
CA SER A 136 -16.03 -9.38 -1.54
C SER A 136 -15.92 -7.86 -1.53
N GLU A 137 -15.01 -7.30 -0.73
CA GLU A 137 -14.77 -5.86 -0.70
C GLU A 137 -14.06 -5.37 -1.97
N VAL A 138 -13.10 -6.14 -2.50
CA VAL A 138 -12.49 -5.81 -3.80
C VAL A 138 -13.57 -5.75 -4.88
N ARG A 139 -14.43 -6.78 -5.00
CA ARG A 139 -15.54 -6.80 -5.95
C ARG A 139 -16.50 -5.61 -5.77
N LEU A 140 -16.83 -5.27 -4.52
CA LEU A 140 -17.72 -4.16 -4.19
C LEU A 140 -17.16 -2.79 -4.62
N LEU A 141 -15.84 -2.62 -4.56
CA LEU A 141 -15.16 -1.35 -4.81
C LEU A 141 -14.78 -1.15 -6.29
N ARG A 142 -14.68 -2.23 -7.05
CA ARG A 142 -14.40 -2.20 -8.50
C ARG A 142 -15.54 -1.57 -9.29
N ARG A 143 -15.17 -0.81 -10.31
CA ARG A 143 -16.06 -0.28 -11.35
C ARG A 143 -15.23 0.03 -12.61
N PRO A 144 -15.86 0.16 -13.79
CA PRO A 144 -15.14 0.55 -15.00
C PRO A 144 -14.33 1.83 -14.81
N GLY A 145 -13.08 1.84 -15.29
CA GLY A 145 -12.17 2.98 -15.20
C GLY A 145 -11.51 3.19 -13.83
N ARG A 146 -11.82 2.37 -12.81
CA ARG A 146 -11.15 2.41 -11.50
C ARG A 146 -10.14 1.29 -11.35
N ALA A 147 -8.93 1.62 -10.93
CA ALA A 147 -7.95 0.66 -10.45
C ALA A 147 -8.08 0.42 -8.94
N ILE A 148 -7.90 -0.82 -8.50
CA ILE A 148 -7.79 -1.16 -7.07
C ILE A 148 -6.33 -1.50 -6.76
N VAL A 149 -5.75 -0.85 -5.76
CA VAL A 149 -4.39 -1.12 -5.28
C VAL A 149 -4.46 -1.65 -3.86
N PHE A 150 -3.65 -2.65 -3.49
CA PHE A 150 -3.54 -3.07 -2.10
C PHE A 150 -2.14 -3.55 -1.76
N ILE A 151 -1.75 -3.34 -0.51
CA ILE A 151 -0.49 -3.85 0.02
C ILE A 151 -0.66 -5.28 0.55
N THR A 152 0.36 -6.12 0.37
CA THR A 152 0.45 -7.47 0.95
C THR A 152 1.85 -7.71 1.49
N PHE A 153 1.94 -8.41 2.61
CA PHE A 153 3.20 -8.82 3.22
C PHE A 153 3.36 -10.33 3.00
N PRO A 154 4.20 -10.77 2.05
CA PRO A 154 4.26 -12.18 1.69
C PRO A 154 4.71 -13.03 2.87
N GLY A 155 4.00 -14.14 3.07
CA GLY A 155 4.39 -15.17 4.02
C GLY A 155 5.59 -15.98 3.55
N ARG A 156 5.97 -16.98 4.33
CA ARG A 156 7.10 -17.89 4.04
C ARG A 156 6.65 -19.35 3.84
N SER A 157 5.36 -19.56 3.60
CA SER A 157 4.76 -20.90 3.45
C SER A 157 5.17 -21.59 2.14
N MET A 158 5.48 -20.81 1.10
CA MET A 158 5.96 -21.30 -0.19
C MET A 158 6.87 -20.26 -0.85
N THR A 159 7.37 -20.54 -2.05
CA THR A 159 8.17 -19.57 -2.82
C THR A 159 7.32 -18.34 -3.14
N HIS A 160 7.96 -17.18 -3.20
CA HIS A 160 7.27 -15.94 -3.54
C HIS A 160 6.61 -15.98 -4.92
N ASP A 161 7.21 -16.69 -5.89
CA ASP A 161 6.62 -16.81 -7.23
C ASP A 161 5.34 -17.67 -7.18
N ALA A 162 5.32 -18.72 -6.36
CA ALA A 162 4.11 -19.52 -6.14
C ALA A 162 3.03 -18.74 -5.37
N LEU A 163 3.40 -17.96 -4.35
CA LEU A 163 2.46 -17.07 -3.64
C LEU A 163 1.87 -16.02 -4.58
N LEU A 164 2.69 -15.42 -5.44
CA LEU A 164 2.24 -14.43 -6.41
C LEU A 164 1.26 -15.05 -7.40
N LYS A 165 1.61 -16.22 -7.95
CA LYS A 165 0.75 -16.97 -8.86
C LYS A 165 -0.60 -17.29 -8.24
N GLN A 166 -0.60 -17.82 -7.02
CA GLN A 166 -1.84 -18.12 -6.30
C GLN A 166 -2.69 -16.85 -6.05
N LEU A 167 -2.05 -15.72 -5.72
CA LEU A 167 -2.75 -14.46 -5.53
C LEU A 167 -3.39 -13.97 -6.84
N HIS A 168 -2.66 -13.96 -7.95
CA HIS A 168 -3.17 -13.53 -9.26
C HIS A 168 -4.27 -14.45 -9.75
N GLU A 169 -4.08 -15.77 -9.73
CA GLU A 169 -5.12 -16.74 -10.11
C GLU A 169 -6.40 -16.55 -9.30
N ARG A 170 -6.28 -16.34 -7.98
CA ARG A 170 -7.44 -16.12 -7.13
C ARG A 170 -8.12 -14.79 -7.43
N LEU A 171 -7.35 -13.73 -7.65
CA LEU A 171 -7.89 -12.44 -8.06
C LEU A 171 -8.62 -12.55 -9.40
N SER A 172 -8.03 -13.21 -10.41
CA SER A 172 -8.68 -13.44 -11.71
C SER A 172 -10.03 -14.13 -11.55
N ILE A 173 -10.12 -15.17 -10.73
CA ILE A 173 -11.39 -15.87 -10.45
C ILE A 173 -12.41 -14.94 -9.77
N GLU A 174 -11.98 -14.20 -8.74
CA GLU A 174 -12.86 -13.37 -7.92
C GLU A 174 -13.31 -12.09 -8.64
N THR A 175 -12.51 -11.60 -9.58
CA THR A 175 -12.72 -10.31 -10.24
C THR A 175 -13.11 -10.46 -11.71
N GLY A 176 -12.87 -11.62 -12.33
CA GLY A 176 -13.13 -11.84 -13.75
C GLY A 176 -12.23 -11.02 -14.68
N THR A 177 -11.05 -10.61 -14.22
CA THR A 177 -10.04 -9.87 -15.00
C THR A 177 -8.66 -10.49 -14.81
N ASP A 178 -7.89 -10.60 -15.88
CA ASP A 178 -6.47 -10.98 -15.81
C ASP A 178 -5.55 -9.76 -15.85
N ASN A 179 -6.14 -8.55 -15.89
CA ASN A 179 -5.38 -7.30 -15.86
C ASN A 179 -4.94 -7.01 -14.42
N ILE A 180 -3.89 -7.72 -13.99
CA ILE A 180 -3.36 -7.68 -12.63
C ILE A 180 -1.84 -7.56 -12.70
N ALA A 181 -1.30 -6.60 -11.97
CA ALA A 181 0.14 -6.40 -11.83
C ALA A 181 0.52 -6.32 -10.35
N THR A 182 1.69 -6.83 -9.97
CA THR A 182 2.20 -6.69 -8.61
C THR A 182 3.62 -6.13 -8.63
N LEU A 183 3.80 -4.99 -7.96
CA LEU A 183 5.12 -4.48 -7.62
C LEU A 183 5.62 -5.21 -6.38
N ARG A 184 6.60 -6.10 -6.55
CA ARG A 184 7.29 -6.76 -5.45
C ARG A 184 8.46 -5.90 -5.02
N THR A 185 8.50 -5.56 -3.73
CA THR A 185 9.59 -4.82 -3.13
C THR A 185 10.27 -5.63 -2.04
N ASN A 186 11.56 -5.37 -1.82
CA ASN A 186 12.31 -5.84 -0.67
C ASN A 186 13.30 -4.76 -0.23
N VAL A 187 13.11 -4.25 0.98
CA VAL A 187 14.00 -3.28 1.62
C VAL A 187 14.84 -3.99 2.67
N SER A 188 16.16 -3.80 2.61
CA SER A 188 17.03 -4.22 3.69
C SER A 188 17.15 -3.08 4.71
N VAL A 189 16.54 -3.24 5.88
CA VAL A 189 16.64 -2.27 6.98
C VAL A 189 17.64 -2.77 8.03
N PRO A 190 18.47 -1.91 8.65
CA PRO A 190 19.33 -2.31 9.76
C PRO A 190 18.51 -2.92 10.91
N ARG A 191 19.06 -3.90 11.65
CA ARG A 191 18.40 -4.44 12.85
C ARG A 191 18.27 -3.42 13.99
N ALA A 192 19.22 -2.50 14.05
CA ALA A 192 19.31 -1.40 15.00
C ALA A 192 20.17 -0.30 14.37
N ALA A 193 20.13 0.91 14.93
CA ALA A 193 21.01 2.00 14.55
C ALA A 193 22.49 1.55 14.59
N GLY A 194 23.23 1.77 13.51
CA GLY A 194 24.63 1.36 13.39
C GLY A 194 24.88 -0.14 13.15
N SER A 195 23.84 -0.97 13.00
CA SER A 195 24.03 -2.41 12.78
C SER A 195 24.60 -2.73 11.40
N SER A 196 25.59 -3.63 11.34
CA SER A 196 26.05 -4.25 10.09
C SER A 196 25.10 -5.34 9.58
N SER A 197 24.11 -5.74 10.38
CA SER A 197 23.13 -6.77 10.06
C SER A 197 21.79 -6.16 9.65
N TYR A 198 21.16 -6.76 8.64
CA TYR A 198 19.93 -6.24 8.03
C TYR A 198 18.79 -7.25 8.09
N VAL A 199 17.57 -6.75 8.18
CA VAL A 199 16.32 -7.49 8.05
C VAL A 199 15.73 -7.18 6.68
N GLN A 200 15.31 -8.23 5.97
CA GLN A 200 14.59 -8.10 4.71
C GLN A 200 13.12 -7.82 5.02
N ARG A 201 12.59 -6.75 4.45
CA ARG A 201 11.21 -6.35 4.65
C ARG A 201 10.52 -6.23 3.28
N GLN A 202 9.67 -7.20 3.00
CA GLN A 202 9.03 -7.37 1.70
C GLN A 202 7.60 -6.84 1.73
N ARG A 203 7.24 -6.09 0.70
CA ARG A 203 5.89 -5.55 0.51
C ARG A 203 5.53 -5.66 -0.95
N TRP A 204 4.35 -6.17 -1.21
CA TRP A 204 3.81 -6.29 -2.55
C TRP A 204 2.69 -5.29 -2.69
N PHE A 205 2.71 -4.52 -3.77
CA PHE A 205 1.61 -3.64 -4.12
C PHE A 205 0.96 -4.20 -5.37
N THR A 206 -0.23 -4.78 -5.20
CA THR A 206 -0.97 -5.38 -6.30
C THR A 206 -1.99 -4.39 -6.82
N VAL A 207 -2.02 -4.22 -8.13
CA VAL A 207 -2.94 -3.35 -8.87
C VAL A 207 -3.84 -4.24 -9.72
N ILE A 208 -5.15 -4.05 -9.58
CA ILE A 208 -6.20 -4.72 -10.35
C ILE A 208 -6.80 -3.67 -11.29
N ASP A 209 -7.01 -4.06 -12.54
CA ASP A 209 -7.47 -3.21 -13.64
C ASP A 209 -6.63 -1.94 -13.88
N PRO A 210 -5.28 -2.00 -13.89
CA PRO A 210 -4.49 -0.85 -14.30
C PRO A 210 -4.73 -0.54 -15.79
N ASP A 211 -4.95 0.74 -16.12
CA ASP A 211 -4.87 1.18 -17.51
C ASP A 211 -3.40 1.21 -18.00
N ALA A 212 -3.19 1.48 -19.29
CA ALA A 212 -1.85 1.51 -19.87
C ALA A 212 -0.94 2.57 -19.22
N GLU A 213 -1.52 3.69 -18.77
CA GLU A 213 -0.79 4.79 -18.14
C GLU A 213 -0.35 4.41 -16.72
N LEU A 214 -1.22 3.80 -15.93
CA LEU A 214 -0.88 3.24 -14.62
C LEU A 214 0.19 2.16 -14.74
N MET A 215 0.12 1.30 -15.77
CA MET A 215 1.16 0.32 -16.04
C MET A 215 2.51 0.98 -16.36
N ALA A 216 2.52 2.02 -17.19
CA ALA A 216 3.75 2.76 -17.51
C ALA A 216 4.35 3.43 -16.26
N ARG A 217 3.52 4.09 -15.45
CA ARG A 217 3.92 4.69 -14.17
C ARG A 217 4.45 3.66 -13.18
N ALA A 218 3.81 2.50 -13.09
CA ALA A 218 4.27 1.42 -12.22
C ALA A 218 5.66 0.88 -12.64
N HIS A 219 5.91 0.74 -13.94
CA HIS A 219 7.22 0.34 -14.45
C HIS A 219 8.28 1.40 -14.14
N ALA A 220 7.99 2.67 -14.44
CA ALA A 220 8.90 3.79 -14.16
C ALA A 220 9.24 3.88 -12.66
N PHE A 221 8.23 3.72 -11.80
CA PHE A 221 8.43 3.68 -10.35
C PHE A 221 9.28 2.49 -9.90
N ALA A 222 9.06 1.29 -10.44
CA ALA A 222 9.88 0.12 -10.12
C ALA A 222 11.36 0.36 -10.46
N THR A 223 11.65 0.98 -11.60
CA THR A 223 13.01 1.37 -12.00
C THR A 223 13.59 2.42 -11.07
N ALA A 224 12.85 3.48 -10.75
CA ALA A 224 13.30 4.53 -9.84
C ALA A 224 13.58 3.98 -8.42
N LEU A 225 12.67 3.16 -7.88
CA LEU A 225 12.82 2.55 -6.57
C LEU A 225 14.03 1.59 -6.50
N ALA A 226 14.35 0.90 -7.59
CA ALA A 226 15.52 0.03 -7.66
C ALA A 226 16.86 0.79 -7.61
N SER A 227 16.86 2.11 -7.84
CA SER A 227 18.05 2.96 -7.67
C SER A 227 18.34 3.29 -6.19
N VAL A 228 17.37 3.09 -5.29
CA VAL A 228 17.56 3.31 -3.85
C VAL A 228 18.45 2.20 -3.27
N PRO A 229 19.53 2.54 -2.55
CA PRO A 229 20.42 1.56 -1.96
C PRO A 229 19.69 0.53 -1.11
N ARG A 230 20.07 -0.75 -1.26
CA ARG A 230 19.53 -1.88 -0.51
C ARG A 230 18.02 -2.12 -0.68
N VAL A 231 17.43 -1.55 -1.73
CA VAL A 231 16.07 -1.83 -2.17
C VAL A 231 16.12 -2.67 -3.44
N ARG A 232 15.23 -3.66 -3.52
CA ARG A 232 14.93 -4.37 -4.76
C ARG A 232 13.47 -4.14 -5.09
N ALA A 233 13.18 -3.85 -6.35
CA ALA A 233 11.83 -3.66 -6.86
C ALA A 233 11.70 -4.37 -8.22
N LYS A 234 10.58 -5.07 -8.42
CA LYS A 234 10.24 -5.72 -9.69
C LYS A 234 8.73 -5.67 -9.87
N LEU A 235 8.27 -5.15 -11.01
CA LEU A 235 6.88 -5.23 -11.41
C LEU A 235 6.66 -6.56 -12.17
N GLU A 236 5.63 -7.30 -11.79
CA GLU A 236 5.28 -8.57 -12.42
C GLU A 236 3.82 -8.59 -12.83
N CYS A 237 3.58 -8.98 -14.08
CA CYS A 237 2.26 -9.32 -14.61
C CYS A 237 2.33 -10.81 -14.95
N LEU A 238 1.42 -11.60 -14.41
CA LEU A 238 1.33 -13.00 -14.81
C LEU A 238 0.38 -13.07 -15.99
N THR A 239 0.92 -13.47 -17.13
CA THR A 239 0.18 -13.80 -18.36
C THR A 239 -0.35 -15.21 -18.29
#